data_AF-A0A962M7L5-F1
#
_entry.id   AF-A0A962M7L5-F1
#
_cell.length_a   1.000
_cell.length_b   1.000
_cell.length_c   1.000
_cell.angle_alpha   90.00
_cell.angle_beta   90.00
_cell.angle_gamma   90.00
#
_symmetry.space_group_name_H-M   'P 1'
#
loop_
_entity.id
_entity.type
_entity.pdbx_description
1 polymer ?
#
loop_
_entity_poly.entity_id
_entity_poly.type
_entity_poly.pdbx_seq_one_letter_code
_entity_poly.pdbx_strand_id
1 'polypeptide(L)'
;NEYTSCNIRENKGCYEFSTSSKSIHEKFDKFGLKNKREGLPDITWVSNDKFIKGLIDGLFSSDGSVDDKRNVITFTTTHKKLAKDVHSLLSFYGIKSYLLESERKNPFNKDKVSYRYDIKITNKFIIKFDNFFKLSNINKQSRINNILKSNNLGKYSKNSDILSNRDYLVVKDVTPTDIYEDVYDITVYDDTHTFQTEVGFTSNCGEITLCAYDSCRLLALNLYSYVENPFTKNSYFNWDLFNQHVIYAQRFMDDIIDLEIEKIDKILEKVNSDPEDDEIKKVEIDLWLKIKDKAV
;
A
#
# COMPACT_ATOMS: atom_id res chain seq x y z
N ASN A 1 14.64 -33.30 35.63
CA ASN A 1 14.38 -32.44 36.81
C ASN A 1 14.98 -31.06 36.58
N GLU A 2 14.38 -30.26 35.70
CA GLU A 2 14.75 -28.84 35.58
C GLU A 2 13.91 -28.05 36.58
N TYR A 3 14.55 -27.58 37.65
CA TYR A 3 13.92 -26.70 38.63
C TYR A 3 13.49 -25.41 37.93
N THR A 4 12.21 -25.32 37.58
CA THR A 4 11.61 -24.10 37.06
C THR A 4 11.34 -23.20 38.26
N SER A 5 12.18 -22.19 38.48
CA SER A 5 11.89 -21.16 39.48
C SER A 5 11.05 -20.06 38.81
N CYS A 6 9.82 -19.90 39.29
CA CYS A 6 8.95 -18.78 38.96
C CYS A 6 8.82 -17.94 40.23
N ASN A 7 9.35 -16.72 40.20
CA ASN A 7 9.29 -15.79 41.31
C ASN A 7 8.33 -14.65 40.96
N ILE A 8 7.41 -14.34 41.86
CA ILE A 8 6.58 -13.14 41.79
C ILE A 8 7.10 -12.19 42.86
N ARG A 9 7.33 -10.94 42.48
CA ARG A 9 7.69 -9.86 43.41
C ARG A 9 6.72 -8.72 43.23
N GLU A 10 6.26 -8.16 44.33
CA GLU A 10 5.52 -6.91 44.32
C GLU A 10 6.46 -5.78 44.71
N ASN A 11 6.53 -4.73 43.89
CA ASN A 11 7.37 -3.56 44.13
C ASN A 11 6.58 -2.29 43.81
N LYS A 12 6.21 -1.53 44.85
CA LYS A 12 5.52 -0.23 44.74
C LYS A 12 4.28 -0.26 43.83
N GLY A 13 3.45 -1.29 43.94
CA GLY A 13 2.23 -1.46 43.14
C GLY A 13 2.45 -2.06 41.75
N CYS A 14 3.68 -2.46 41.41
CA CYS A 14 3.98 -3.24 40.22
C CYS A 14 4.23 -4.71 40.61
N TYR A 15 3.64 -5.63 39.86
CA TYR A 15 3.97 -7.05 39.94
C TYR A 15 5.03 -7.39 38.89
N GLU A 16 6.13 -7.97 39.34
CA GLU A 16 7.20 -8.50 38.50
C GLU A 16 7.16 -10.02 38.56
N PHE A 17 7.15 -10.65 37.39
CA PHE A 17 7.24 -12.10 37.24
C PHE A 17 8.57 -12.46 36.57
N SER A 18 9.38 -13.26 37.24
CA SER A 18 10.65 -13.77 36.70
C SER A 18 10.58 -15.28 36.58
N THR A 19 10.92 -15.82 35.41
CA THR A 19 10.97 -17.27 35.16
C THR A 19 12.31 -17.70 34.57
N SER A 20 12.83 -18.81 35.09
CA SER A 20 14.01 -19.51 34.56
C SER A 20 13.62 -20.66 33.61
N SER A 21 12.36 -20.77 33.20
CA SER A 21 11.89 -21.86 32.35
C SER A 21 12.62 -21.88 31.00
N LYS A 22 13.46 -22.90 30.81
CA LYS A 22 14.19 -23.13 29.57
C LYS A 22 13.25 -23.23 28.38
N SER A 23 12.13 -23.93 28.53
CA SER A 23 11.12 -24.08 27.47
C SER A 23 10.52 -22.76 26.98
N ILE A 24 10.41 -21.75 27.85
CA ILE A 24 9.90 -20.41 27.47
C ILE A 24 11.00 -19.66 26.72
N HIS A 25 12.23 -19.66 27.26
CA HIS A 25 13.37 -19.02 26.61
C HIS A 25 13.64 -19.59 25.22
N GLU A 26 13.62 -20.91 25.06
CA GLU A 26 13.77 -21.59 23.76
C GLU A 26 12.67 -21.21 22.77
N LYS A 27 11.43 -21.03 23.21
CA LYS A 27 10.34 -20.54 22.35
C LYS A 27 10.58 -19.10 21.93
N PHE A 28 10.99 -18.22 22.85
CA PHE A 28 11.29 -16.82 22.54
C PHE A 28 12.45 -16.71 21.55
N ASP A 29 13.48 -17.55 21.69
CA ASP A 29 14.57 -17.67 20.73
C ASP A 29 14.07 -18.15 19.37
N LYS A 30 13.33 -19.26 19.35
CA LYS A 30 12.81 -19.85 18.11
C LYS A 30 11.96 -18.88 17.29
N PHE A 31 11.17 -18.05 17.97
CA PHE A 31 10.29 -17.07 17.32
C PHE A 31 10.89 -15.66 17.20
N GLY A 32 12.16 -15.46 17.58
CA GLY A 32 12.82 -14.16 17.46
C GLY A 32 12.26 -13.05 18.35
N LEU A 33 11.58 -13.38 19.45
CA LEU A 33 10.84 -12.42 20.29
C LEU A 33 11.71 -11.63 21.29
N LYS A 34 13.04 -11.70 21.18
CA LYS A 34 13.96 -11.12 22.17
C LYS A 34 14.29 -9.65 21.94
N ASN A 35 14.31 -9.18 20.69
CA ASN A 35 14.88 -7.87 20.35
C ASN A 35 13.88 -6.92 19.70
N LYS A 36 13.28 -6.03 20.50
CA LYS A 36 12.38 -4.97 19.99
C LYS A 36 13.06 -3.98 19.04
N ARG A 37 14.40 -3.90 19.01
CA ARG A 37 15.14 -2.98 18.13
C ARG A 37 15.07 -3.40 16.66
N GLU A 38 15.02 -4.70 16.43
CA GLU A 38 15.04 -5.30 15.08
C GLU A 38 13.66 -5.28 14.41
N GLY A 39 12.61 -4.95 15.17
CA GLY A 39 11.26 -4.83 14.62
C GLY A 39 10.32 -5.93 15.09
N LEU A 40 9.33 -6.23 14.26
CA LEU A 40 8.58 -7.47 14.43
C LEU A 40 9.42 -8.65 13.94
N PRO A 41 9.39 -9.81 14.61
CA PRO A 41 10.12 -10.98 14.13
C PRO A 41 9.67 -11.40 12.74
N ASP A 42 10.59 -11.89 11.91
CA ASP A 42 10.30 -12.29 10.52
C ASP A 42 9.19 -13.35 10.43
N ILE A 43 9.12 -14.24 11.43
CA ILE A 43 8.07 -15.25 11.51
C ILE A 43 6.67 -14.64 11.54
N THR A 44 6.51 -13.39 11.96
CA THR A 44 5.22 -12.68 11.97
C THR A 44 4.62 -12.61 10.58
N TRP A 45 5.43 -12.40 9.54
CA TRP A 45 4.98 -12.18 8.16
C TRP A 45 4.62 -13.47 7.41
N VAL A 46 5.04 -14.62 7.94
CA VAL A 46 4.76 -15.95 7.38
C VAL A 46 3.86 -16.81 8.28
N SER A 47 3.49 -16.28 9.45
CA SER A 47 2.71 -17.01 10.44
C SER A 47 1.21 -16.96 10.17
N ASN A 48 0.48 -17.82 10.87
CA ASN A 48 -0.97 -17.80 10.87
C ASN A 48 -1.56 -16.62 11.69
N ASP A 49 -2.83 -16.33 11.43
CA ASP A 49 -3.62 -15.32 12.11
C ASP A 49 -3.60 -15.41 13.64
N LYS A 50 -3.57 -16.62 14.22
CA LYS A 50 -3.60 -16.78 15.68
C LYS A 50 -2.32 -16.25 16.31
N PHE A 51 -1.17 -16.51 15.69
CA PHE A 51 0.11 -15.99 16.15
C PHE A 51 0.15 -14.46 16.06
N ILE A 52 -0.24 -13.92 14.90
CA ILE A 52 -0.24 -12.48 14.65
C ILE A 52 -1.17 -11.76 15.64
N LYS A 53 -2.39 -12.26 15.84
CA LYS A 53 -3.35 -11.71 16.80
C LYS A 53 -2.82 -11.74 18.22
N GLY A 54 -2.18 -12.84 18.64
CA GLY A 54 -1.56 -12.95 19.95
C GLY A 54 -0.38 -11.98 20.15
N LEU A 55 0.43 -11.77 19.11
CA LEU A 55 1.55 -10.83 19.15
C LEU A 55 1.07 -9.38 19.26
N ILE A 56 0.10 -8.99 18.43
CA ILE A 56 -0.51 -7.65 18.48
C ILE A 56 -1.23 -7.43 19.81
N ASP A 57 -1.99 -8.41 20.32
CA ASP A 57 -2.56 -8.33 21.66
C ASP A 57 -1.46 -8.09 22.69
N GLY A 58 -0.41 -8.91 22.73
CA GLY A 58 0.70 -8.75 23.67
C GLY A 58 1.31 -7.34 23.64
N LEU A 59 1.54 -6.78 22.45
CA LEU A 59 2.09 -5.44 22.27
C LEU A 59 1.13 -4.33 22.76
N PHE A 60 -0.14 -4.38 22.38
CA PHE A 60 -1.12 -3.35 22.75
C PHE A 60 -1.59 -3.49 24.21
N SER A 61 -1.67 -4.70 24.73
CA SER A 61 -1.99 -5.00 26.13
C SER A 61 -0.85 -4.58 27.07
N SER A 62 0.41 -4.61 26.63
CA SER A 62 1.55 -4.08 27.40
C SER A 62 1.74 -2.57 27.17
N ASP A 63 2.33 -2.20 26.04
CA ASP A 63 2.81 -0.84 25.72
C ASP A 63 1.74 0.06 25.05
N GLY A 64 0.58 -0.50 24.72
CA GLY A 64 -0.54 0.25 24.15
C GLY A 64 -1.33 1.10 25.17
N SER A 65 -2.12 2.03 24.66
CA SER A 65 -2.97 2.96 25.40
C SER A 65 -4.31 3.11 24.69
N VAL A 66 -5.40 3.16 25.44
CA VAL A 66 -6.75 3.43 24.93
C VAL A 66 -7.31 4.65 25.67
N ASP A 67 -7.59 5.70 24.91
CA ASP A 67 -8.25 6.93 25.34
C ASP A 67 -9.68 6.94 24.77
N ASP A 68 -10.65 6.58 25.62
CA ASP A 68 -12.07 6.49 25.29
C ASP A 68 -12.77 7.85 25.22
N LYS A 69 -12.15 8.91 25.74
CA LYS A 69 -12.67 10.28 25.59
C LYS A 69 -12.32 10.86 24.24
N ARG A 70 -11.11 10.57 23.75
CA ARG A 70 -10.64 11.03 22.43
C ARG A 70 -10.90 10.05 21.31
N ASN A 71 -11.39 8.85 21.62
CA ASN A 71 -11.58 7.75 20.66
C ASN A 71 -10.28 7.43 19.90
N VAL A 72 -9.21 7.14 20.65
CA VAL A 72 -7.88 6.82 20.09
C VAL A 72 -7.28 5.60 20.77
N ILE A 73 -6.82 4.64 19.97
CA ILE A 73 -5.90 3.59 20.41
C ILE A 73 -4.49 4.00 19.98
N THR A 74 -3.53 3.95 20.89
CA THR A 74 -2.12 4.29 20.61
C THR A 74 -1.21 3.14 21.00
N PHE A 75 -0.28 2.76 20.13
CA PHE A 75 0.89 1.97 20.51
C PHE A 75 2.12 2.85 20.47
N THR A 76 2.92 2.84 21.54
CA THR A 76 4.09 3.72 21.69
C THR A 76 5.36 2.88 21.79
N THR A 77 6.39 3.26 21.03
CA THR A 77 7.71 2.64 21.10
C THR A 77 8.83 3.65 20.86
N THR A 78 10.05 3.32 21.29
CA THR A 78 11.28 4.08 20.99
C THR A 78 12.03 3.50 19.79
N HIS A 79 11.58 2.37 19.24
CA HIS A 79 12.22 1.67 18.14
C HIS A 79 11.50 1.94 16.82
N LYS A 80 12.18 2.65 15.90
CA LYS A 80 11.64 3.05 14.60
C LYS A 80 11.19 1.86 13.76
N LYS A 81 12.02 0.81 13.68
CA LYS A 81 11.73 -0.39 12.89
C LYS A 81 10.48 -1.11 13.38
N LEU A 82 10.36 -1.33 14.69
CA LEU A 82 9.16 -1.89 15.30
C LEU A 82 7.91 -1.04 15.04
N ALA A 83 8.04 0.29 15.12
CA ALA A 83 6.92 1.18 14.84
C ALA A 83 6.44 1.07 13.38
N LYS A 84 7.38 1.02 12.43
CA LYS A 84 7.07 0.81 11.01
C LYS A 84 6.42 -0.55 10.77
N ASP A 85 7.02 -1.62 11.28
CA ASP A 85 6.53 -2.98 11.06
C ASP A 85 5.11 -3.18 11.61
N VAL A 86 4.82 -2.67 12.81
CA VAL A 86 3.45 -2.73 13.39
C VAL A 86 2.49 -1.86 12.57
N HIS A 87 2.91 -0.69 12.10
CA HIS A 87 2.09 0.17 11.24
C HIS A 87 1.73 -0.52 9.92
N SER A 88 2.72 -1.13 9.25
CA SER A 88 2.54 -1.88 8.01
C SER A 88 1.65 -3.10 8.21
N LEU A 89 1.88 -3.87 9.27
CA LEU A 89 1.07 -5.04 9.61
C LEU A 89 -0.41 -4.68 9.82
N LEU A 90 -0.69 -3.59 10.54
CA LEU A 90 -2.06 -3.10 10.70
C LEU A 90 -2.70 -2.72 9.36
N SER A 91 -1.92 -2.14 8.44
CA SER A 91 -2.39 -1.80 7.10
C SER A 91 -2.78 -3.04 6.29
N PHE A 92 -2.03 -4.14 6.40
CA PHE A 92 -2.40 -5.42 5.79
C PHE A 92 -3.74 -5.97 6.31
N TYR A 93 -4.07 -5.74 7.59
CA TYR A 93 -5.40 -6.03 8.15
C TYR A 93 -6.48 -4.98 7.78
N GLY A 94 -6.18 -4.03 6.91
CA GLY A 94 -7.09 -2.95 6.48
C GLY A 94 -7.36 -1.91 7.58
N ILE A 95 -6.49 -1.83 8.59
CA ILE A 95 -6.58 -0.89 9.72
C ILE A 95 -5.62 0.26 9.46
N LYS A 96 -6.16 1.36 8.94
CA LYS A 96 -5.39 2.59 8.79
C LYS A 96 -4.99 3.12 10.16
N SER A 97 -3.70 3.37 10.31
CA SER A 97 -3.12 4.01 11.48
C SER A 97 -2.23 5.18 11.06
N TYR A 98 -1.91 6.07 12.00
CA TYR A 98 -1.01 7.20 11.79
C TYR A 98 0.28 6.93 12.56
N LEU A 99 1.43 6.95 11.87
CA LEU A 99 2.74 6.90 12.50
C LEU A 99 3.24 8.32 12.76
N LEU A 100 3.38 8.68 14.03
CA LEU A 100 3.87 10.00 14.46
C LEU A 100 5.25 9.85 15.10
N GLU A 101 6.23 10.61 14.59
CA GLU A 101 7.57 10.72 15.17
C GLU A 101 7.65 11.98 16.03
N SER A 102 8.18 11.85 17.25
CA SER A 102 8.39 12.98 18.16
C SER A 102 9.73 12.89 18.86
N GLU A 103 10.41 14.04 18.93
CA GLU A 103 11.65 14.19 19.66
C GLU A 103 11.38 14.42 21.16
N ARG A 104 12.15 13.73 22.01
CA ARG A 104 12.11 13.88 23.46
C ARG A 104 13.51 14.21 23.98
N LYS A 105 13.65 15.42 24.51
CA LYS A 105 14.85 15.81 25.26
C LYS A 105 14.85 15.13 26.62
N ASN A 106 15.97 14.54 27.00
CA ASN A 106 16.09 13.92 28.31
C ASN A 106 15.98 15.02 29.40
N PRO A 107 15.07 14.86 30.38
CA PRO A 107 14.88 15.86 31.44
C PRO A 107 16.14 16.13 32.28
N PHE A 108 17.03 15.14 32.38
CA PHE A 108 18.23 15.17 33.22
C PHE A 108 19.50 15.52 32.45
N ASN A 109 19.51 15.31 31.12
CA ASN A 109 20.62 15.67 30.25
C ASN A 109 20.08 16.24 28.94
N LYS A 110 20.04 17.58 28.84
CA LYS A 110 19.42 18.27 27.70
C LYS A 110 20.11 17.98 26.36
N ASP A 111 21.36 17.53 26.37
CA ASP A 111 22.11 17.18 25.16
C ASP A 111 21.76 15.79 24.62
N LYS A 112 21.11 14.95 25.45
CA LYS A 112 20.66 13.63 25.03
C LYS A 112 19.23 13.67 24.54
N VAL A 113 19.09 13.44 23.23
CA VAL A 113 17.81 13.33 22.55
C VAL A 113 17.41 11.87 22.40
N SER A 114 16.13 11.56 22.63
CA SER A 114 15.52 10.28 22.30
C SER A 114 14.32 10.48 21.39
N TYR A 115 14.02 9.47 20.59
CA TYR A 115 12.88 9.47 19.68
C TYR A 115 11.75 8.62 20.24
N ARG A 116 10.53 9.08 20.04
CA ARG A 116 9.30 8.37 20.37
C ARG A 116 8.43 8.27 19.13
N TYR A 117 7.98 7.07 18.85
CA TYR A 117 7.09 6.72 17.74
C TYR A 117 5.74 6.30 18.30
N ASP A 118 4.68 6.99 17.89
CA ASP A 118 3.31 6.70 18.27
C ASP A 118 2.51 6.24 17.04
N ILE A 119 1.97 5.02 17.10
CA ILE A 119 1.02 4.49 16.11
C ILE A 119 -0.38 4.76 16.65
N LYS A 120 -1.15 5.61 15.96
CA LYS A 120 -2.51 5.99 16.38
C LYS A 120 -3.58 5.41 15.47
N ILE A 121 -4.53 4.71 16.06
CA ILE A 121 -5.72 4.18 15.39
C ILE A 121 -6.92 5.00 15.86
N THR A 122 -7.73 5.48 14.93
CA THR A 122 -8.82 6.42 15.19
C THR A 122 -10.04 6.10 14.32
N ASN A 123 -11.20 6.66 14.68
CA ASN A 123 -12.43 6.61 13.88
C ASN A 123 -12.89 5.17 13.58
N LYS A 124 -13.43 4.92 12.38
CA LYS A 124 -13.92 3.61 11.93
C LYS A 124 -12.87 2.49 12.00
N PHE A 125 -11.58 2.81 11.99
CA PHE A 125 -10.51 1.82 12.09
C PHE A 125 -10.38 1.20 13.49
N ILE A 126 -10.93 1.83 14.53
CA ILE A 126 -11.05 1.22 15.86
C ILE A 126 -12.01 0.04 15.82
N ILE A 127 -13.12 0.13 15.06
CA ILE A 127 -14.05 -1.00 14.86
C ILE A 127 -13.32 -2.14 14.17
N LYS A 128 -12.58 -1.85 13.08
CA LYS A 128 -11.79 -2.86 12.38
C LYS A 128 -10.74 -3.50 13.31
N PHE A 129 -10.05 -2.69 14.11
CA PHE A 129 -9.09 -3.19 15.09
C PHE A 129 -9.74 -4.15 16.09
N ASP A 130 -10.87 -3.77 16.69
CA ASP A 130 -11.58 -4.61 17.66
C ASP A 130 -12.14 -5.91 17.04
N ASN A 131 -12.49 -5.90 15.75
CA ASN A 131 -12.94 -7.10 15.04
C ASN A 131 -11.82 -8.15 14.90
N PHE A 132 -10.58 -7.71 14.67
CA PHE A 132 -9.44 -8.62 14.46
C PHE A 132 -8.65 -8.91 15.75
N PHE A 133 -8.50 -7.92 16.62
CA PHE A 133 -7.61 -7.96 17.78
C PHE A 133 -8.38 -7.69 19.07
N LYS A 134 -8.56 -8.73 19.87
CA LYS A 134 -9.08 -8.63 21.24
C LYS A 134 -7.93 -8.52 22.23
N LEU A 135 -7.97 -7.51 23.08
CA LEU A 135 -6.92 -7.27 24.06
C LEU A 135 -7.15 -8.10 25.32
N SER A 136 -6.14 -8.87 25.72
CA SER A 136 -6.10 -9.60 27.01
C SER A 136 -6.16 -8.66 28.22
N ASN A 137 -5.74 -7.40 28.08
CA ASN A 137 -5.91 -6.40 29.12
C ASN A 137 -7.37 -5.95 29.21
N ILE A 138 -8.09 -6.47 30.22
CA ILE A 138 -9.53 -6.24 30.44
C ILE A 138 -9.87 -4.75 30.52
N ASN A 139 -9.05 -3.93 31.18
CA ASN A 139 -9.30 -2.50 31.31
C ASN A 139 -9.21 -1.77 29.97
N LYS A 140 -8.20 -2.11 29.14
CA LYS A 140 -8.05 -1.54 27.80
C LYS A 140 -9.18 -2.01 26.87
N GLN A 141 -9.54 -3.29 26.90
CA GLN A 141 -10.66 -3.82 26.11
C GLN A 141 -12.00 -3.21 26.51
N SER A 142 -12.24 -2.99 27.80
CA SER A 142 -13.44 -2.31 28.30
C SER A 142 -13.55 -0.87 27.75
N ARG A 143 -12.42 -0.14 27.70
CA ARG A 143 -12.38 1.19 27.07
C ARG A 143 -12.67 1.15 25.57
N ILE A 144 -12.16 0.15 24.84
CA ILE A 144 -12.52 -0.05 23.43
C ILE A 144 -14.03 -0.28 23.30
N ASN A 145 -14.61 -1.15 24.13
CA ASN A 145 -16.04 -1.40 24.14
C ASN A 145 -16.86 -0.15 24.45
N ASN A 146 -16.37 0.75 25.32
CA ASN A 146 -17.00 2.04 25.60
C ASN A 146 -17.00 2.95 24.36
N ILE A 147 -15.87 3.01 23.64
CA ILE A 147 -15.78 3.75 22.37
C ILE A 147 -16.84 3.24 21.39
N LEU A 148 -16.96 1.91 21.23
CA LEU A 148 -17.91 1.28 20.30
C LEU A 148 -19.37 1.51 20.67
N LYS A 149 -19.71 1.55 21.97
CA LYS A 149 -21.06 1.87 22.45
C LYS A 149 -21.42 3.33 22.28
N SER A 150 -20.43 4.21 22.40
CA SER A 150 -20.64 5.63 22.15
C SER A 150 -20.76 5.82 20.63
N ASN A 151 -21.96 6.16 20.12
CA ASN A 151 -22.18 6.55 18.71
C ASN A 151 -21.44 7.87 18.32
N ASN A 152 -20.32 8.19 18.98
CA ASN A 152 -19.49 9.39 18.83
C ASN A 152 -18.22 9.12 18.01
N LEU A 153 -18.20 8.04 17.21
CA LEU A 153 -17.18 7.79 16.18
C LEU A 153 -17.33 8.83 15.04
N GLY A 154 -17.00 10.09 15.33
CA GLY A 154 -17.06 11.19 14.35
C GLY A 154 -17.17 12.61 14.92
N LYS A 155 -17.48 12.80 16.21
CA LYS A 155 -17.81 14.15 16.73
C LYS A 155 -16.63 15.04 17.16
N TYR A 156 -15.42 14.51 17.30
CA TYR A 156 -14.28 15.27 17.83
C TYR A 156 -13.25 15.74 16.78
N SER A 157 -13.50 15.52 15.48
CA SER A 157 -12.66 16.13 14.44
C SER A 157 -13.27 17.45 13.96
N LYS A 158 -12.78 18.56 14.53
CA LYS A 158 -13.05 19.92 14.01
C LYS A 158 -12.44 20.16 12.61
N ASN A 159 -11.68 19.21 12.08
CA ASN A 159 -11.19 19.24 10.70
C ASN A 159 -11.94 18.19 9.86
N SER A 160 -12.58 18.68 8.82
CA SER A 160 -13.54 18.03 7.90
C SER A 160 -13.03 16.81 7.14
N ASP A 161 -11.73 16.51 7.14
CA ASP A 161 -11.17 15.44 6.31
C ASP A 161 -11.32 14.04 6.90
N ILE A 162 -11.52 13.94 8.22
CA ILE A 162 -11.59 12.68 8.98
C ILE A 162 -13.03 12.11 9.04
N LEU A 163 -14.03 12.96 8.74
CA LEU A 163 -15.45 12.57 8.58
C LEU A 163 -15.77 12.10 7.17
N SER A 164 -14.83 12.18 6.24
CA SER A 164 -15.06 11.65 4.91
C SER A 164 -15.16 10.13 5.02
N ASN A 165 -16.30 9.57 4.66
CA ASN A 165 -16.53 8.13 4.62
C ASN A 165 -15.73 7.46 3.47
N ARG A 166 -14.59 8.06 3.09
CA ARG A 166 -13.75 7.65 1.99
C ARG A 166 -13.05 6.36 2.38
N ASP A 167 -13.22 5.36 1.53
CA ASP A 167 -12.46 4.11 1.56
C ASP A 167 -11.23 4.16 0.64
N TYR A 168 -10.88 5.36 0.17
CA TYR A 168 -9.74 5.60 -0.72
C TYR A 168 -8.74 6.59 -0.10
N LEU A 169 -7.49 6.48 -0.55
CA LEU A 169 -6.44 7.45 -0.25
C LEU A 169 -6.46 8.60 -1.26
N VAL A 170 -6.05 9.78 -0.82
CA VAL A 170 -5.89 10.95 -1.68
C VAL A 170 -4.40 11.21 -1.81
N VAL A 171 -3.91 11.23 -3.04
CA VAL A 171 -2.55 11.68 -3.35
C VAL A 171 -2.48 13.17 -3.04
N LYS A 172 -1.60 13.55 -2.12
CA LYS A 172 -1.46 14.94 -1.68
C LYS A 172 -0.56 15.75 -2.60
N ASP A 173 0.51 15.13 -3.07
CA ASP A 173 1.53 15.75 -3.91
C ASP A 173 2.33 14.65 -4.62
N VAL A 174 2.90 14.96 -5.78
CA VAL A 174 3.78 14.07 -6.55
C VAL A 174 4.98 14.90 -6.98
N THR A 175 6.18 14.49 -6.58
CA THR A 175 7.41 15.22 -6.89
C THR A 175 8.38 14.34 -7.68
N PRO A 176 9.05 14.86 -8.72
CA PRO A 176 10.17 14.16 -9.36
C PRO A 176 11.24 13.80 -8.32
N THR A 177 11.83 12.62 -8.49
CA THR A 177 12.92 12.14 -7.63
C THR A 177 14.14 11.85 -8.50
N ASP A 178 15.33 12.15 -7.98
CA ASP A 178 16.60 11.79 -8.61
C ASP A 178 17.08 10.40 -8.15
N ILE A 179 16.24 9.66 -7.42
CA ILE A 179 16.53 8.30 -6.95
C ILE A 179 16.36 7.34 -8.12
N TYR A 180 17.42 6.59 -8.42
CA TYR A 180 17.41 5.47 -9.36
C TYR A 180 17.63 4.18 -8.59
N GLU A 181 16.66 3.27 -8.66
CA GLU A 181 16.70 1.97 -8.00
C GLU A 181 16.06 0.90 -8.88
N ASP A 182 16.45 -0.36 -8.67
CA ASP A 182 15.78 -1.48 -9.32
C ASP A 182 14.34 -1.56 -8.80
N VAL A 183 13.38 -1.48 -9.73
CA VAL A 183 11.96 -1.64 -9.43
C VAL A 183 11.52 -3.06 -9.75
N TYR A 184 10.72 -3.64 -8.87
CA TYR A 184 10.23 -5.01 -8.98
C TYR A 184 8.71 -4.99 -9.08
N ASP A 185 8.15 -5.84 -9.94
CA ASP A 185 6.72 -6.10 -10.05
C ASP A 185 6.45 -7.60 -9.89
N ILE A 186 5.23 -7.96 -9.52
CA ILE A 186 4.79 -9.35 -9.40
C ILE A 186 3.54 -9.60 -10.23
N THR A 187 3.50 -10.76 -10.89
CA THR A 187 2.30 -11.20 -11.60
C THR A 187 1.32 -11.84 -10.61
N VAL A 188 0.14 -11.24 -10.47
CA VAL A 188 -0.95 -11.78 -9.66
C VAL A 188 -1.94 -12.51 -10.56
N TYR A 189 -2.09 -13.82 -10.34
CA TYR A 189 -2.97 -14.72 -11.11
C TYR A 189 -4.36 -14.85 -10.48
N ASP A 190 -5.00 -13.71 -10.19
CA ASP A 190 -6.41 -13.65 -9.80
C ASP A 190 -7.16 -12.63 -10.68
N ASP A 191 -8.49 -12.58 -10.55
CA ASP A 191 -9.35 -11.70 -11.36
C ASP A 191 -9.09 -10.20 -11.13
N THR A 192 -8.41 -9.83 -10.04
CA THR A 192 -8.13 -8.43 -9.72
C THR A 192 -6.83 -7.94 -10.34
N HIS A 193 -5.86 -8.84 -10.57
CA HIS A 193 -4.49 -8.51 -10.97
C HIS A 193 -3.83 -7.46 -10.07
N THR A 194 -4.25 -7.38 -8.80
CA THR A 194 -3.74 -6.42 -7.82
C THR A 194 -3.11 -7.11 -6.63
N PHE A 195 -2.09 -6.49 -6.03
CA PHE A 195 -1.56 -6.91 -4.75
C PHE A 195 -1.55 -5.77 -3.74
N GLN A 196 -1.61 -6.14 -2.46
CA GLN A 196 -1.63 -5.18 -1.37
C GLN A 196 -0.21 -4.73 -0.99
N THR A 197 -0.06 -3.43 -0.80
CA THR A 197 1.13 -2.78 -0.23
C THR A 197 0.77 -2.16 1.13
N GLU A 198 1.76 -1.60 1.81
CA GLU A 198 1.57 -0.90 3.09
C GLU A 198 0.59 0.29 3.00
N VAL A 199 0.37 0.84 1.81
CA VAL A 199 -0.46 2.02 1.61
C VAL A 199 -1.75 1.74 0.85
N GLY A 200 -1.83 0.68 0.05
CA GLY A 200 -3.02 0.36 -0.72
C GLY A 200 -2.80 -0.78 -1.70
N PHE A 201 -3.76 -1.01 -2.59
CA PHE A 201 -3.60 -1.98 -3.67
C PHE A 201 -2.90 -1.33 -4.85
N THR A 202 -1.97 -2.05 -5.46
CA THR A 202 -1.36 -1.69 -6.74
C THR A 202 -1.69 -2.76 -7.77
N SER A 203 -1.91 -2.35 -9.01
CA SER A 203 -2.08 -3.26 -10.14
C SER A 203 -0.71 -3.62 -10.69
N ASN A 204 -0.62 -4.77 -11.34
CA ASN A 204 0.46 -5.07 -12.27
C ASN A 204 0.57 -3.98 -13.36
N CYS A 205 1.75 -3.84 -13.96
CA CYS A 205 1.88 -3.12 -15.22
C CYS A 205 0.89 -3.70 -16.25
N GLY A 206 -0.03 -2.86 -16.73
CA GLY A 206 -0.96 -3.24 -17.78
C GLY A 206 -0.24 -3.30 -19.12
N GLU A 207 0.19 -4.49 -19.54
CA GLU A 207 0.57 -4.71 -20.92
C GLU A 207 -0.70 -4.80 -21.77
N ILE A 208 -0.86 -3.87 -22.72
CA ILE A 208 -1.90 -3.99 -23.74
C ILE A 208 -1.40 -5.02 -24.73
N THR A 209 -1.94 -6.23 -24.68
CA THR A 209 -1.63 -7.27 -25.66
C THR A 209 -2.24 -6.88 -27.01
N LEU A 210 -1.41 -6.87 -28.04
CA LEU A 210 -1.85 -6.59 -29.41
C LEU A 210 -2.54 -7.85 -29.97
N CYS A 211 -3.67 -7.66 -30.66
CA CYS A 211 -4.34 -8.77 -31.32
C CYS A 211 -3.48 -9.31 -32.49
N ALA A 212 -3.64 -10.59 -32.83
CA ALA A 212 -2.90 -11.17 -33.95
C ALA A 212 -3.22 -10.43 -35.26
N TYR A 213 -2.16 -10.07 -36.01
CA TYR A 213 -2.23 -9.31 -37.25
C TYR A 213 -2.76 -7.87 -37.11
N ASP A 214 -2.90 -7.38 -35.89
CA ASP A 214 -3.19 -5.98 -35.61
C ASP A 214 -1.89 -5.17 -35.56
N SER A 215 -1.98 -3.87 -35.79
CA SER A 215 -0.84 -2.96 -35.77
C SER A 215 -0.87 -2.06 -34.54
N CYS A 216 0.31 -1.72 -34.02
CA CYS A 216 0.39 -0.84 -32.85
C CYS A 216 0.09 0.60 -33.27
N ARG A 217 -1.12 1.08 -32.95
CA ARG A 217 -1.59 2.47 -33.16
C ARG A 217 -1.66 3.27 -31.86
N LEU A 218 -0.81 2.92 -30.88
CA LEU A 218 -0.88 3.50 -29.54
C LEU A 218 -0.59 5.01 -29.57
N LEU A 219 -1.54 5.79 -29.06
CA LEU A 219 -1.40 7.23 -28.87
C LEU A 219 -1.35 7.55 -27.37
N ALA A 220 -0.43 8.42 -26.97
CA ALA A 220 -0.29 8.86 -25.59
C ALA A 220 -0.62 10.35 -25.45
N LEU A 221 -1.53 10.67 -24.52
CA LEU A 221 -1.77 12.04 -24.07
C LEU A 221 -1.10 12.24 -22.70
N ASN A 222 -0.09 13.10 -22.65
CA ASN A 222 0.58 13.43 -21.39
C ASN A 222 -0.32 14.32 -20.52
N LEU A 223 -0.98 13.73 -19.52
CA LEU A 223 -1.88 14.45 -18.63
C LEU A 223 -1.21 15.61 -17.88
N TYR A 224 0.09 15.51 -17.60
CA TYR A 224 0.84 16.56 -16.92
C TYR A 224 0.89 17.86 -17.73
N SER A 225 0.90 17.77 -19.06
CA SER A 225 0.93 18.95 -19.95
C SER A 225 -0.33 19.81 -19.86
N TYR A 226 -1.41 19.32 -19.26
CA TYR A 226 -2.65 20.07 -19.04
C TYR A 226 -2.74 20.67 -17.63
N VAL A 227 -1.71 20.52 -16.80
CA VAL A 227 -1.66 21.14 -15.47
C VAL A 227 -1.03 22.53 -15.59
N GLU A 228 -1.85 23.57 -15.38
CA GLU A 228 -1.40 24.95 -15.36
C GLU A 228 -0.80 25.29 -14.00
N ASN A 229 0.32 26.02 -13.99
CA ASN A 229 1.09 26.37 -12.78
C ASN A 229 1.43 25.13 -11.91
N PRO A 230 2.10 24.10 -12.46
CA PRO A 230 2.36 22.85 -11.76
C PRO A 230 3.20 23.08 -10.49
N PHE A 231 2.92 22.29 -9.46
CA PHE A 231 3.59 22.36 -8.14
C PHE A 231 3.45 23.72 -7.41
N THR A 232 2.45 24.52 -7.78
CA THR A 232 2.10 25.77 -7.07
C THR A 232 0.73 25.66 -6.37
N LYS A 233 0.44 26.59 -5.46
CA LYS A 233 -0.88 26.67 -4.78
C LYS A 233 -2.04 27.01 -5.71
N ASN A 234 -1.75 27.59 -6.88
CA ASN A 234 -2.73 27.98 -7.88
C ASN A 234 -2.76 26.96 -9.04
N SER A 235 -2.31 25.73 -8.79
CA SER A 235 -2.35 24.68 -9.81
C SER A 235 -3.78 24.28 -10.11
N TYR A 236 -4.10 24.13 -11.39
CA TYR A 236 -5.39 23.62 -11.85
C TYR A 236 -5.23 22.85 -13.16
N PHE A 237 -6.17 21.96 -13.43
CA PHE A 237 -6.19 21.18 -14.67
C PHE A 237 -6.99 21.91 -15.74
N ASN A 238 -6.39 22.14 -16.91
CA ASN A 238 -7.00 22.80 -18.05
C ASN A 238 -7.89 21.83 -18.84
N TRP A 239 -9.13 21.69 -18.38
CA TRP A 239 -10.12 20.79 -18.98
C TRP A 239 -10.50 21.17 -20.41
N ASP A 240 -10.54 22.46 -20.74
CA ASP A 240 -10.93 22.92 -22.07
C ASP A 240 -9.89 22.48 -23.12
N LEU A 241 -8.60 22.69 -22.83
CA LEU A 241 -7.51 22.25 -23.70
C LEU A 241 -7.44 20.72 -23.79
N PHE A 242 -7.60 20.03 -22.66
CA PHE A 242 -7.61 18.57 -22.63
C PHE A 242 -8.74 18.00 -23.50
N ASN A 243 -9.97 18.51 -23.34
CA ASN A 243 -11.12 18.07 -24.13
C ASN A 243 -10.89 18.29 -25.63
N GLN A 244 -10.35 19.44 -26.01
CA GLN A 244 -10.02 19.73 -27.40
C GLN A 244 -9.00 18.73 -27.96
N HIS A 245 -7.92 18.47 -27.22
CA HIS A 245 -6.88 17.55 -27.65
C HIS A 245 -7.32 16.10 -27.69
N VAL A 246 -8.22 15.66 -26.80
CA VAL A 246 -8.81 14.32 -26.85
C VAL A 246 -9.62 14.12 -28.14
N ILE A 247 -10.39 15.13 -28.56
CA ILE A 247 -11.15 15.08 -29.82
C ILE A 247 -10.20 14.97 -31.02
N TYR A 248 -9.13 15.78 -31.03
CA TYR A 248 -8.14 15.71 -32.10
C TYR A 248 -7.39 14.37 -32.10
N ALA A 249 -7.00 13.88 -30.93
CA ALA A 249 -6.36 12.58 -30.74
C ALA A 249 -7.21 11.44 -31.33
N GLN A 250 -8.51 11.45 -31.08
CA GLN A 250 -9.43 10.47 -31.66
C GLN A 250 -9.43 10.54 -33.20
N ARG A 251 -9.53 11.76 -33.77
CA ARG A 251 -9.49 11.93 -35.22
C ARG A 251 -8.15 11.49 -35.82
N PHE A 252 -7.04 11.82 -35.17
CA PHE A 252 -5.71 11.38 -35.58
C PHE A 252 -5.59 9.85 -35.57
N MET A 253 -6.19 9.16 -34.60
CA MET A 253 -6.22 7.71 -34.59
C MET A 253 -7.00 7.15 -35.79
N ASP A 254 -8.15 7.74 -36.15
CA ASP A 254 -8.89 7.35 -37.36
C ASP A 254 -8.03 7.55 -38.63
N ASP A 255 -7.38 8.71 -38.77
CA ASP A 255 -6.54 9.03 -39.93
C ASP A 255 -5.32 8.09 -40.03
N ILE A 256 -4.78 7.61 -38.90
CA ILE A 256 -3.68 6.63 -38.89
C ILE A 256 -4.13 5.29 -39.50
N ILE A 257 -5.38 4.88 -39.28
CA ILE A 257 -5.94 3.65 -39.88
C ILE A 257 -5.98 3.79 -41.40
N ASP A 258 -6.48 4.91 -41.90
CA ASP A 258 -6.54 5.19 -43.34
C ASP A 258 -5.15 5.19 -43.98
N LEU A 259 -4.18 5.84 -43.32
CA LEU A 259 -2.79 5.87 -43.77
C LEU A 259 -2.16 4.49 -43.78
N GLU A 260 -2.44 3.66 -42.79
CA GLU A 260 -1.95 2.28 -42.75
C GLU A 260 -2.49 1.47 -43.93
N ILE A 261 -3.79 1.53 -44.19
CA ILE A 261 -4.42 0.85 -45.34
C ILE A 261 -3.76 1.30 -46.64
N GLU A 262 -3.53 2.61 -46.82
CA GLU A 262 -2.81 3.15 -47.97
C GLU A 262 -1.39 2.57 -48.11
N LYS A 263 -0.65 2.42 -47.00
CA LYS A 263 0.71 1.84 -47.04
C LYS A 263 0.68 0.35 -47.33
N ILE A 264 -0.28 -0.39 -46.77
CA ILE A 264 -0.42 -1.82 -47.05
C ILE A 264 -0.71 -2.03 -48.54
N ASP A 265 -1.57 -1.21 -49.14
CA ASP A 265 -1.86 -1.28 -50.57
C ASP A 265 -0.63 -1.04 -51.44
N LYS A 266 0.20 -0.05 -51.09
CA LYS A 266 1.47 0.19 -51.79
C LYS A 266 2.46 -0.97 -51.65
N ILE A 267 2.50 -1.62 -50.50
CA ILE A 267 3.34 -2.81 -50.28
C ILE A 267 2.84 -3.96 -51.16
N LEU A 268 1.54 -4.23 -51.17
CA LEU A 268 0.93 -5.26 -52.01
C LEU A 268 1.19 -5.00 -53.50
N GLU A 269 1.03 -3.76 -53.96
CA GLU A 269 1.35 -3.36 -55.34
C GLU A 269 2.81 -3.61 -55.68
N LYS A 270 3.75 -3.22 -54.81
CA LYS A 270 5.17 -3.52 -55.01
C LYS A 270 5.37 -5.01 -55.14
N VAL A 271 4.90 -5.79 -54.17
CA VAL A 271 5.13 -7.24 -54.12
C VAL A 271 4.59 -7.89 -55.40
N ASN A 272 3.40 -7.51 -55.84
CA ASN A 272 2.81 -8.02 -57.08
C ASN A 272 3.61 -7.63 -58.33
N SER A 273 4.25 -6.46 -58.35
CA SER A 273 5.10 -6.02 -59.46
C SER A 273 6.48 -6.68 -59.52
N ASP A 274 6.85 -7.44 -58.48
CA ASP A 274 8.14 -8.11 -58.40
C ASP A 274 8.22 -9.30 -59.37
N PRO A 275 9.30 -9.44 -60.17
CA PRO A 275 9.46 -10.50 -61.17
C PRO A 275 9.63 -11.91 -60.59
N GLU A 276 9.82 -12.05 -59.28
CA GLU A 276 9.88 -13.35 -58.60
C GLU A 276 8.59 -14.17 -58.77
N ASP A 277 8.73 -15.50 -58.62
CA ASP A 277 7.63 -16.45 -58.77
C ASP A 277 6.54 -16.26 -57.70
N ASP A 278 5.30 -16.55 -58.06
CA ASP A 278 4.14 -16.36 -57.19
C ASP A 278 4.20 -17.23 -55.93
N GLU A 279 4.82 -18.43 -55.98
CA GLU A 279 5.01 -19.26 -54.79
C GLU A 279 5.90 -18.58 -53.74
N ILE A 280 6.90 -17.81 -54.17
CA ILE A 280 7.83 -17.10 -53.28
C ILE A 280 7.12 -15.90 -52.62
N LYS A 281 6.26 -15.19 -53.36
CA LYS A 281 5.57 -13.98 -52.89
C LYS A 281 4.36 -14.28 -52.00
N LYS A 282 3.78 -15.48 -52.10
CA LYS A 282 2.53 -15.87 -51.45
C LYS A 282 2.48 -15.58 -49.95
N VAL A 283 3.54 -15.93 -49.22
CA VAL A 283 3.57 -15.77 -47.75
C VAL A 283 3.46 -14.29 -47.34
N GLU A 284 4.14 -13.41 -48.07
CA GLU A 284 4.14 -11.96 -47.83
C GLU A 284 2.76 -11.36 -48.16
N ILE A 285 2.17 -11.76 -49.29
CA ILE A 285 0.82 -11.31 -49.70
C ILE A 285 -0.22 -11.75 -48.66
N ASP A 286 -0.21 -13.01 -48.25
CA ASP A 286 -1.14 -13.55 -47.26
C ASP A 286 -1.02 -12.83 -45.90
N LEU A 287 0.19 -12.42 -45.50
CA LEU A 287 0.42 -11.64 -44.29
C LEU A 287 -0.21 -10.25 -44.40
N TRP A 288 0.10 -9.49 -45.45
CA TRP A 288 -0.39 -8.12 -45.62
C TRP A 288 -1.90 -8.07 -45.83
N LEU A 289 -2.49 -9.05 -46.50
CA LEU A 289 -3.95 -9.17 -46.62
C LEU A 289 -4.62 -9.42 -45.28
N LYS A 290 -4.03 -10.26 -44.41
CA LYS A 290 -4.55 -10.47 -43.04
C LYS A 290 -4.46 -9.21 -42.19
N ILE A 291 -3.36 -8.46 -42.30
CA ILE A 291 -3.21 -7.18 -41.58
C ILE A 291 -4.23 -6.16 -42.11
N LYS A 292 -4.42 -6.08 -43.43
CA LYS A 292 -5.42 -5.19 -44.04
C LYS A 292 -6.84 -5.52 -43.60
N ASP A 293 -7.20 -6.81 -43.58
CA ASP A 293 -8.51 -7.29 -43.10
C ASP A 293 -8.74 -6.92 -41.63
N LYS A 294 -7.69 -6.93 -40.80
CA LYS A 294 -7.76 -6.51 -39.40
C LYS A 294 -7.83 -5.00 -39.19
N ALA A 295 -7.40 -4.20 -40.15
CA ALA A 295 -7.43 -2.76 -40.04
C ALA A 295 -8.84 -2.15 -40.19
N VAL A 296 -9.80 -2.91 -40.74
CA VAL A 296 -11.18 -2.51 -41.05
C VAL A 296 -12.18 -3.12 -40.05
#